data_AF-A0A448KLD2-F1
#
_entry.id   AF-A0A448KLD2-F1
#
_cell.length_a   1.000
_cell.length_b   1.000
_cell.length_c   1.000
_cell.angle_alpha   90.00
_cell.angle_beta   90.00
_cell.angle_gamma   90.00
#
_symmetry.space_group_name_H-M   'P 1'
#
loop_
_entity.id
_entity.type
_entity.pdbx_description
1 polymer ?
#
loop_
_entity_poly.entity_id
_entity_poly.type
_entity_poly.pdbx_seq_one_letter_code
_entity_poly.pdbx_strand_id
1 'polypeptide(L)'
;MKKIHPSAVVEDGAILGDDVQIEAYAFVSKEAKIGNGVIIKQGARILADTTIGDESRIFSYACVGDIPQDISYKEEQKTGVIIGKNATIREFATINSGTAKGDGFTKIGDNAFIMAYCHIAHDCILGHHIILANNATLAGHVELDDYVVVGGLTPIHQFVKVGEGAMIAGASALSQDIVPFCLAEGNRASIRSLNLVGIRRRFEKDEVEYLNKAYKFLFKSGTLKENAKILLEEAKSENVKKMCRFILETKRGIPVYKGKNNG
;
A
#
# COMPACT_ATOMS: atom_id res chain seq x y z
N MET A 1 -31.62 -1.94 -2.48
CA MET A 1 -31.97 -3.38 -2.51
C MET A 1 -30.74 -4.22 -2.84
N LYS A 2 -30.42 -5.21 -2.00
CA LYS A 2 -29.31 -6.16 -2.24
C LYS A 2 -29.57 -7.00 -3.49
N LYS A 3 -28.53 -7.27 -4.30
CA LYS A 3 -28.59 -8.12 -5.49
C LYS A 3 -27.58 -9.25 -5.36
N ILE A 4 -28.01 -10.39 -4.85
CA ILE A 4 -27.16 -11.55 -4.62
C ILE A 4 -27.53 -12.63 -5.65
N HIS A 5 -26.55 -13.05 -6.45
CA HIS A 5 -26.75 -14.10 -7.44
C HIS A 5 -27.03 -15.45 -6.75
N PRO A 6 -27.94 -16.30 -7.24
CA PRO A 6 -28.28 -17.57 -6.59
C PRO A 6 -27.12 -18.55 -6.38
N SER A 7 -26.06 -18.45 -7.20
CA SER A 7 -24.87 -19.29 -7.08
C SER A 7 -23.75 -18.69 -6.21
N ALA A 8 -23.93 -17.48 -5.67
CA ALA A 8 -23.01 -16.92 -4.70
C ALA A 8 -23.13 -17.67 -3.38
N VAL A 9 -22.01 -17.96 -2.74
CA VAL A 9 -21.97 -18.59 -1.42
C VAL A 9 -21.73 -17.50 -0.39
N VAL A 10 -22.78 -17.14 0.35
CA VAL A 10 -22.70 -16.22 1.47
C VAL A 10 -23.02 -17.03 2.73
N GLU A 11 -22.04 -17.19 3.61
CA GLU A 11 -22.22 -17.94 4.85
C GLU A 11 -23.13 -17.19 5.84
N ASP A 12 -23.86 -17.95 6.64
CA ASP A 12 -24.67 -17.39 7.73
C ASP A 12 -23.77 -16.71 8.77
N GLY A 13 -24.08 -15.45 9.08
CA GLY A 13 -23.26 -14.56 9.92
C GLY A 13 -22.68 -13.35 9.18
N ALA A 14 -22.53 -13.43 7.84
CA ALA A 14 -21.98 -12.32 7.05
C ALA A 14 -22.84 -11.06 7.17
N ILE A 15 -22.21 -9.91 7.41
CA ILE A 15 -22.89 -8.62 7.53
C ILE A 15 -22.79 -7.90 6.18
N LEU A 16 -23.94 -7.64 5.55
CA LEU A 16 -24.02 -6.96 4.25
C LEU A 16 -24.79 -5.64 4.40
N GLY A 17 -24.16 -4.54 3.97
CA GLY A 17 -24.76 -3.21 3.88
C GLY A 17 -25.82 -3.08 2.79
N ASP A 18 -26.29 -1.85 2.59
CA ASP A 18 -27.29 -1.52 1.59
C ASP A 18 -26.72 -1.55 0.17
N ASP A 19 -27.56 -1.86 -0.81
CA ASP A 19 -27.22 -1.85 -2.24
C ASP A 19 -25.99 -2.69 -2.66
N VAL A 20 -25.61 -3.67 -1.83
CA VAL A 20 -24.55 -4.63 -2.13
C VAL A 20 -24.95 -5.52 -3.32
N GLN A 21 -24.00 -5.75 -4.21
CA GLN A 21 -24.14 -6.65 -5.36
C GLN A 21 -23.10 -7.76 -5.28
N ILE A 22 -23.55 -9.02 -5.32
CA ILE A 22 -22.70 -10.20 -5.27
C ILE A 22 -23.00 -11.05 -6.50
N GLU A 23 -22.04 -11.16 -7.40
CA GLU A 23 -22.17 -11.89 -8.66
C GLU A 23 -21.97 -13.41 -8.48
N ALA A 24 -22.16 -14.16 -9.57
CA ALA A 24 -22.11 -15.61 -9.59
C ALA A 24 -20.82 -16.19 -8.99
N TYR A 25 -20.96 -17.25 -8.19
CA TYR A 25 -19.82 -18.02 -7.65
C TYR A 25 -18.85 -17.23 -6.76
N ALA A 26 -19.19 -16.00 -6.36
CA ALA A 26 -18.45 -15.30 -5.33
C ALA A 26 -18.65 -15.99 -3.97
N PHE A 27 -17.69 -15.82 -3.07
CA PHE A 27 -17.72 -16.36 -1.70
C PHE A 27 -17.59 -15.23 -0.67
N VAL A 28 -18.41 -15.25 0.37
CA VAL A 28 -18.34 -14.33 1.52
C VAL A 28 -18.43 -15.12 2.83
N SER A 29 -17.39 -15.03 3.66
CA SER A 29 -17.29 -15.72 4.95
C SER A 29 -18.29 -15.21 5.99
N LYS A 30 -18.58 -16.06 6.98
CA LYS A 30 -19.49 -15.75 8.11
C LYS A 30 -19.06 -14.55 8.96
N GLU A 31 -17.79 -14.17 8.96
CA GLU A 31 -17.27 -13.03 9.73
C GLU A 31 -17.07 -11.78 8.89
N ALA A 32 -17.32 -11.86 7.58
CA ALA A 32 -17.12 -10.74 6.68
C ALA A 32 -18.13 -9.61 6.93
N LYS A 33 -17.66 -8.38 6.77
CA LYS A 33 -18.43 -7.13 6.89
C LYS A 33 -18.29 -6.36 5.60
N ILE A 34 -19.37 -6.29 4.82
CA ILE A 34 -19.42 -5.65 3.50
C ILE A 34 -20.21 -4.35 3.61
N GLY A 35 -19.55 -3.22 3.32
CA GLY A 35 -20.13 -1.89 3.34
C GLY A 35 -21.18 -1.64 2.26
N ASN A 36 -21.74 -0.42 2.26
CA ASN A 36 -22.83 -0.05 1.36
C ASN A 36 -22.34 0.11 -0.09
N GLY A 37 -23.16 -0.26 -1.07
CA GLY A 37 -22.87 -0.08 -2.50
C GLY A 37 -21.67 -0.91 -3.00
N VAL A 38 -21.17 -1.86 -2.21
CA VAL A 38 -20.04 -2.72 -2.61
C VAL A 38 -20.47 -3.69 -3.71
N ILE A 39 -19.59 -3.87 -4.70
CA ILE A 39 -19.77 -4.83 -5.79
C ILE A 39 -18.69 -5.90 -5.68
N ILE A 40 -19.11 -7.16 -5.48
CA ILE A 40 -18.26 -8.34 -5.48
C ILE A 40 -18.54 -9.13 -6.76
N LYS A 41 -17.56 -9.15 -7.65
CA LYS A 41 -17.69 -9.78 -8.97
C LYS A 41 -17.51 -11.29 -8.94
N GLN A 42 -17.83 -11.92 -10.08
CA GLN A 42 -17.86 -13.36 -10.24
C GLN A 42 -16.59 -14.04 -9.71
N GLY A 43 -16.75 -15.03 -8.83
CA GLY A 43 -15.64 -15.85 -8.31
C GLY A 43 -14.69 -15.15 -7.35
N ALA A 44 -14.92 -13.88 -7.00
CA ALA A 44 -14.14 -13.21 -5.95
C ALA A 44 -14.45 -13.83 -4.58
N ARG A 45 -13.46 -13.86 -3.69
CA ARG A 45 -13.56 -14.50 -2.37
C ARG A 45 -13.21 -13.51 -1.27
N ILE A 46 -14.15 -13.30 -0.35
CA ILE A 46 -13.97 -12.55 0.89
C ILE A 46 -13.97 -13.55 2.05
N LEU A 47 -12.85 -13.64 2.75
CA LEU A 47 -12.54 -14.72 3.70
C LEU A 47 -12.25 -14.15 5.10
N ALA A 48 -12.30 -15.01 6.13
CA ALA A 48 -11.97 -14.66 7.53
C ALA A 48 -12.75 -13.44 8.07
N ASP A 49 -12.22 -12.73 9.09
CA ASP A 49 -12.79 -11.48 9.64
C ASP A 49 -12.42 -10.28 8.73
N THR A 50 -12.93 -10.28 7.49
CA THR A 50 -12.61 -9.24 6.51
C THR A 50 -13.68 -8.15 6.45
N THR A 51 -13.23 -6.90 6.56
CA THR A 51 -14.07 -5.71 6.38
C THR A 51 -13.77 -5.04 5.05
N ILE A 52 -14.80 -4.79 4.24
CA ILE A 52 -14.73 -4.03 2.98
C ILE A 52 -15.57 -2.77 3.13
N GLY A 53 -14.96 -1.59 3.02
CA GLY A 53 -15.64 -0.32 3.13
C GLY A 53 -16.55 0.01 1.94
N ASP A 54 -17.44 0.98 2.14
CA ASP A 54 -18.46 1.42 1.18
C ASP A 54 -17.91 1.69 -0.23
N GLU A 55 -18.76 1.49 -1.24
CA GLU A 55 -18.50 1.83 -2.65
C GLU A 55 -17.28 1.13 -3.26
N SER A 56 -16.78 0.08 -2.61
CA SER A 56 -15.67 -0.72 -3.10
C SER A 56 -16.10 -1.69 -4.19
N ARG A 57 -15.18 -1.99 -5.11
CA ARG A 57 -15.38 -2.92 -6.22
C ARG A 57 -14.29 -3.98 -6.21
N ILE A 58 -14.70 -5.23 -5.98
CA ILE A 58 -13.84 -6.40 -5.93
C ILE A 58 -14.07 -7.20 -7.22
N PHE A 59 -13.06 -7.26 -8.09
CA PHE A 59 -13.17 -7.87 -9.41
C PHE A 59 -12.98 -9.38 -9.37
N SER A 60 -13.29 -10.02 -10.49
CA SER A 60 -13.37 -11.47 -10.59
C SER A 60 -12.11 -12.17 -10.12
N TYR A 61 -12.30 -13.21 -9.31
CA TYR A 61 -11.24 -14.03 -8.75
C TYR A 61 -10.20 -13.31 -7.87
N ALA A 62 -10.45 -12.08 -7.44
CA ALA A 62 -9.69 -11.50 -6.35
C ALA A 62 -9.95 -12.28 -5.05
N CYS A 63 -8.89 -12.55 -4.28
CA CYS A 63 -8.95 -13.28 -3.03
C CYS A 63 -8.49 -12.37 -1.88
N VAL A 64 -9.38 -12.10 -0.93
CA VAL A 64 -9.15 -11.16 0.17
C VAL A 64 -9.46 -11.85 1.49
N GLY A 65 -8.50 -11.83 2.41
CA GLY A 65 -8.64 -12.41 3.76
C GLY A 65 -8.17 -13.86 3.89
N ASP A 66 -7.53 -14.41 2.86
CA ASP A 66 -6.96 -15.77 2.96
C ASP A 66 -5.76 -15.79 3.91
N ILE A 67 -5.42 -16.97 4.41
CA ILE A 67 -4.35 -17.15 5.40
C ILE A 67 -3.01 -16.59 4.90
N PRO A 68 -2.16 -16.08 5.81
CA PRO A 68 -0.79 -15.69 5.51
C PRO A 68 0.03 -16.79 4.84
N GLN A 69 0.85 -16.44 3.86
CA GLN A 69 1.90 -17.30 3.33
C GLN A 69 3.15 -17.31 4.25
N ASP A 70 2.96 -17.65 5.53
CA ASP A 70 3.99 -17.74 6.56
C ASP A 70 3.97 -19.14 7.20
N ILE A 71 5.08 -19.86 7.13
CA ILE A 71 5.23 -21.24 7.66
C ILE A 71 4.96 -21.31 9.17
N SER A 72 5.12 -20.19 9.88
CA SER A 72 4.86 -20.08 11.31
C SER A 72 3.43 -19.69 11.67
N TYR A 73 2.55 -19.47 10.68
CA TYR A 73 1.13 -19.22 10.91
C TYR A 73 0.42 -20.43 11.50
N LYS A 74 -0.58 -20.17 12.35
CA LYS A 74 -1.45 -21.21 12.93
C LYS A 74 -2.91 -20.84 12.71
N GLU A 75 -3.73 -21.81 12.31
CA GLU A 75 -5.10 -21.59 11.85
C GLU A 75 -6.06 -21.11 12.94
N GLU A 76 -5.73 -21.31 14.23
CA GLU A 76 -6.60 -20.91 15.34
C GLU A 76 -6.55 -19.40 15.62
N GLN A 77 -5.71 -18.65 14.90
CA GLN A 77 -5.56 -17.20 15.06
C GLN A 77 -6.74 -16.46 14.44
N LYS A 78 -7.35 -15.55 15.22
CA LYS A 78 -8.33 -14.62 14.68
C LYS A 78 -7.63 -13.55 13.85
N THR A 79 -7.73 -13.66 12.52
CA THR A 79 -7.08 -12.76 11.58
C THR A 79 -8.03 -12.31 10.49
N GLY A 80 -7.69 -11.23 9.80
CA GLY A 80 -8.51 -10.70 8.73
C GLY A 80 -7.85 -9.56 7.97
N VAL A 81 -8.66 -8.90 7.15
CA VAL A 81 -8.26 -7.75 6.35
C VAL A 81 -9.24 -6.60 6.60
N ILE A 82 -8.74 -5.37 6.70
CA ILE A 82 -9.56 -4.17 6.79
C ILE A 82 -9.26 -3.31 5.56
N ILE A 83 -10.25 -3.13 4.69
CA ILE A 83 -10.18 -2.27 3.51
C ILE A 83 -11.16 -1.10 3.71
N GLY A 84 -10.66 0.11 3.47
CA GLY A 84 -11.44 1.35 3.50
C GLY A 84 -12.46 1.46 2.36
N LYS A 85 -12.94 2.68 2.13
CA LYS A 85 -13.98 3.01 1.15
C LYS A 85 -13.41 3.18 -0.25
N ASN A 86 -14.26 3.01 -1.26
CA ASN A 86 -13.95 3.27 -2.67
C ASN A 86 -12.68 2.54 -3.16
N ALA A 87 -12.43 1.32 -2.66
CA ALA A 87 -11.35 0.50 -3.13
C ALA A 87 -11.70 -0.12 -4.50
N THR A 88 -10.76 -0.17 -5.42
CA THR A 88 -10.87 -0.95 -6.67
C THR A 88 -9.81 -2.03 -6.65
N ILE A 89 -10.24 -3.28 -6.48
CA ILE A 89 -9.37 -4.45 -6.41
C ILE A 89 -9.59 -5.28 -7.66
N ARG A 90 -8.59 -5.31 -8.54
CA ARG A 90 -8.67 -5.95 -9.86
C ARG A 90 -8.48 -7.46 -9.78
N GLU A 91 -8.64 -8.09 -10.93
CA GLU A 91 -8.70 -9.54 -11.11
C GLU A 91 -7.44 -10.23 -10.55
N PHE A 92 -7.64 -11.37 -9.90
CA PHE A 92 -6.57 -12.22 -9.35
C PHE A 92 -5.64 -11.54 -8.34
N ALA A 93 -6.02 -10.38 -7.78
CA ALA A 93 -5.30 -9.82 -6.65
C ALA A 93 -5.42 -10.75 -5.43
N THR A 94 -4.35 -10.87 -4.66
CA THR A 94 -4.30 -11.66 -3.42
C THR A 94 -3.91 -10.76 -2.25
N ILE A 95 -4.78 -10.69 -1.24
CA ILE A 95 -4.58 -9.86 -0.05
C ILE A 95 -4.75 -10.77 1.16
N ASN A 96 -3.64 -11.09 1.82
CA ASN A 96 -3.67 -12.00 2.96
C ASN A 96 -4.00 -11.28 4.26
N SER A 97 -4.62 -12.03 5.17
CA SER A 97 -4.85 -11.62 6.55
C SER A 97 -3.54 -11.32 7.28
N GLY A 98 -3.62 -10.65 8.42
CA GLY A 98 -2.45 -10.46 9.29
C GLY A 98 -2.06 -11.73 10.05
N THR A 99 -1.12 -11.59 10.98
CA THR A 99 -0.66 -12.67 11.88
C THR A 99 -0.70 -12.21 13.32
N ALA A 100 -0.57 -13.15 14.27
CA ALA A 100 -0.37 -12.84 15.68
C ALA A 100 0.97 -12.12 16.00
N LYS A 101 1.88 -11.97 15.02
CA LYS A 101 3.09 -11.14 15.17
C LYS A 101 2.77 -9.65 15.00
N GLY A 102 1.71 -9.34 14.24
CA GLY A 102 1.07 -8.03 14.19
C GLY A 102 -0.12 -7.98 15.15
N ASP A 103 -1.19 -7.33 14.72
CA ASP A 103 -2.46 -7.30 15.44
C ASP A 103 -3.52 -8.23 14.81
N GLY A 104 -3.10 -9.12 13.91
CA GLY A 104 -3.97 -10.03 13.18
C GLY A 104 -4.56 -9.45 11.89
N PHE A 105 -4.31 -8.18 11.56
CA PHE A 105 -4.95 -7.53 10.41
C PHE A 105 -3.97 -6.90 9.43
N THR A 106 -4.19 -7.20 8.14
CA THR A 106 -3.68 -6.37 7.04
C THR A 106 -4.66 -5.22 6.80
N LYS A 107 -4.16 -4.00 6.61
CA LYS A 107 -4.98 -2.78 6.58
C LYS A 107 -4.72 -1.97 5.32
N ILE A 108 -5.78 -1.52 4.66
CA ILE A 108 -5.74 -0.72 3.44
C ILE A 108 -6.72 0.44 3.60
N GLY A 109 -6.26 1.67 3.41
CA GLY A 109 -7.07 2.87 3.49
C GLY A 109 -8.04 3.05 2.31
N ASP A 110 -8.64 4.23 2.27
CA ASP A 110 -9.63 4.60 1.25
C ASP A 110 -9.00 4.87 -0.12
N ASN A 111 -9.80 4.75 -1.18
CA ASN A 111 -9.44 5.11 -2.55
C ASN A 111 -8.24 4.31 -3.10
N ALA A 112 -8.01 3.10 -2.59
CA ALA A 112 -6.99 2.21 -3.11
C ALA A 112 -7.33 1.71 -4.52
N PHE A 113 -6.37 1.74 -5.43
CA PHE A 113 -6.48 1.18 -6.78
C PHE A 113 -5.43 0.08 -6.96
N ILE A 114 -5.85 -1.16 -6.78
CA ILE A 114 -5.00 -2.36 -6.78
C ILE A 114 -5.24 -3.09 -8.09
N MET A 115 -4.25 -3.07 -8.99
CA MET A 115 -4.35 -3.70 -10.31
C MET A 115 -4.20 -5.23 -10.27
N ALA A 116 -4.32 -5.85 -11.44
CA ALA A 116 -4.44 -7.30 -11.54
C ALA A 116 -3.16 -7.99 -11.07
N TYR A 117 -3.33 -9.17 -10.47
CA TYR A 117 -2.23 -9.99 -9.96
C TYR A 117 -1.35 -9.32 -8.89
N CYS A 118 -1.79 -8.20 -8.31
CA CYS A 118 -1.09 -7.63 -7.16
C CYS A 118 -1.18 -8.57 -5.96
N HIS A 119 -0.11 -8.61 -5.18
CA HIS A 119 -0.06 -9.37 -3.94
C HIS A 119 0.25 -8.44 -2.77
N ILE A 120 -0.55 -8.54 -1.72
CA ILE A 120 -0.34 -7.86 -0.44
C ILE A 120 -0.27 -8.94 0.64
N ALA A 121 0.93 -9.17 1.15
CA ALA A 121 1.17 -10.14 2.20
C ALA A 121 0.61 -9.69 3.56
N HIS A 122 0.79 -10.55 4.54
CA HIS A 122 0.32 -10.36 5.91
C HIS A 122 0.86 -9.09 6.58
N ASP A 123 0.03 -8.50 7.44
CA ASP A 123 0.38 -7.38 8.33
C ASP A 123 0.83 -6.11 7.59
N CYS A 124 0.54 -5.99 6.29
CA CYS A 124 0.81 -4.76 5.56
C CYS A 124 -0.13 -3.64 6.01
N ILE A 125 0.36 -2.41 5.99
CA ILE A 125 -0.41 -1.20 6.30
C ILE A 125 -0.29 -0.25 5.13
N LEU A 126 -1.39 -0.05 4.43
CA LEU A 126 -1.50 0.84 3.28
C LEU A 126 -2.40 2.01 3.63
N GLY A 127 -1.93 3.22 3.37
CA GLY A 127 -2.69 4.46 3.54
C GLY A 127 -3.77 4.65 2.48
N HIS A 128 -4.14 5.91 2.25
CA HIS A 128 -5.16 6.32 1.30
C HIS A 128 -4.59 6.59 -0.09
N HIS A 129 -5.42 6.46 -1.13
CA HIS A 129 -5.05 6.79 -2.52
C HIS A 129 -3.84 6.02 -3.06
N ILE A 130 -3.63 4.79 -2.57
CA ILE A 130 -2.56 3.90 -3.01
C ILE A 130 -2.84 3.40 -4.42
N ILE A 131 -1.81 3.35 -5.26
CA ILE A 131 -1.89 2.69 -6.57
C ILE A 131 -0.84 1.58 -6.64
N LEU A 132 -1.29 0.34 -6.83
CA LEU A 132 -0.43 -0.80 -7.11
C LEU A 132 -0.67 -1.24 -8.55
N ALA A 133 0.32 -1.07 -9.42
CA ALA A 133 0.23 -1.53 -10.81
C ALA A 133 0.44 -3.04 -10.92
N ASN A 134 0.07 -3.62 -12.06
CA ASN A 134 -0.02 -5.07 -12.24
C ASN A 134 1.20 -5.82 -11.68
N ASN A 135 0.95 -6.89 -10.91
CA ASN A 135 1.98 -7.73 -10.30
C ASN A 135 2.91 -7.03 -9.29
N ALA A 136 2.59 -5.83 -8.81
CA ALA A 136 3.26 -5.27 -7.64
C ALA A 136 3.05 -6.23 -6.45
N THR A 137 4.13 -6.53 -5.73
CA THR A 137 4.16 -7.59 -4.72
C THR A 137 4.74 -7.04 -3.43
N LEU A 138 3.94 -6.98 -2.38
CA LEU A 138 4.35 -6.52 -1.06
C LEU A 138 4.57 -7.74 -0.17
N ALA A 139 5.77 -7.89 0.39
CA ALA A 139 6.04 -8.89 1.42
C ALA A 139 5.51 -8.44 2.80
N GLY A 140 5.60 -9.30 3.80
CA GLY A 140 4.97 -9.06 5.11
C GLY A 140 5.42 -7.77 5.80
N HIS A 141 4.51 -7.13 6.53
CA HIS A 141 4.77 -5.90 7.29
C HIS A 141 5.26 -4.70 6.45
N VAL A 142 4.95 -4.64 5.16
CA VAL A 142 5.23 -3.44 4.35
C VAL A 142 4.27 -2.32 4.73
N GLU A 143 4.80 -1.12 4.90
CA GLU A 143 4.01 0.09 5.17
C GLU A 143 4.09 1.04 3.97
N LEU A 144 2.95 1.41 3.40
CA LEU A 144 2.85 2.44 2.35
C LEU A 144 2.01 3.61 2.88
N ASP A 145 2.59 4.80 2.95
CA ASP A 145 1.86 6.02 3.29
C ASP A 145 0.96 6.49 2.13
N ASP A 146 0.13 7.50 2.38
CA ASP A 146 -0.83 8.01 1.40
C ASP A 146 -0.20 8.38 0.05
N TYR A 147 -0.97 8.19 -1.03
CA TYR A 147 -0.60 8.55 -2.41
C TYR A 147 0.64 7.84 -2.96
N VAL A 148 1.10 6.76 -2.34
CA VAL A 148 2.20 5.95 -2.88
C VAL A 148 1.75 5.22 -4.14
N VAL A 149 2.64 5.22 -5.13
CA VAL A 149 2.46 4.48 -6.38
C VAL A 149 3.58 3.44 -6.51
N VAL A 150 3.21 2.18 -6.71
CA VAL A 150 4.13 1.09 -7.00
C VAL A 150 3.91 0.61 -8.42
N GLY A 151 4.94 0.75 -9.26
CA GLY A 151 4.95 0.29 -10.64
C GLY A 151 4.82 -1.23 -10.76
N GLY A 152 4.46 -1.68 -11.97
CA GLY A 152 4.16 -3.10 -12.19
C GLY A 152 5.41 -3.97 -12.06
N LEU A 153 5.20 -5.24 -11.69
CA LEU A 153 6.26 -6.23 -11.49
C LEU A 153 7.34 -5.81 -10.47
N THR A 154 6.97 -4.99 -9.48
CA THR A 154 7.89 -4.49 -8.46
C THR A 154 7.65 -5.18 -7.11
N PRO A 155 8.56 -6.06 -6.66
CA PRO A 155 8.56 -6.56 -5.30
C PRO A 155 9.10 -5.55 -4.28
N ILE A 156 8.47 -5.49 -3.12
CA ILE A 156 8.90 -4.75 -1.93
C ILE A 156 9.16 -5.73 -0.78
N HIS A 157 10.38 -5.73 -0.26
CA HIS A 157 10.80 -6.63 0.81
C HIS A 157 10.09 -6.35 2.15
N GLN A 158 9.98 -7.37 3.00
CA GLN A 158 9.33 -7.27 4.31
C GLN A 158 9.88 -6.13 5.17
N PHE A 159 9.01 -5.51 5.96
CA PHE A 159 9.27 -4.36 6.86
C PHE A 159 9.71 -3.05 6.19
N VAL A 160 9.67 -2.96 4.86
CA VAL A 160 10.00 -1.71 4.16
C VAL A 160 8.87 -0.70 4.33
N LYS A 161 9.26 0.55 4.59
CA LYS A 161 8.35 1.70 4.61
C LYS A 161 8.51 2.55 3.36
N VAL A 162 7.41 2.95 2.74
CA VAL A 162 7.41 3.87 1.60
C VAL A 162 6.61 5.11 1.96
N GLY A 163 7.31 6.23 2.07
CA GLY A 163 6.76 7.48 2.54
C GLY A 163 5.79 8.14 1.56
N GLU A 164 4.99 9.05 2.11
CA GLU A 164 3.86 9.68 1.41
C GLU A 164 4.20 10.20 0.00
N GLY A 165 3.37 9.89 -0.99
CA GLY A 165 3.51 10.40 -2.36
C GLY A 165 4.76 9.91 -3.10
N ALA A 166 5.49 8.93 -2.57
CA ALA A 166 6.61 8.32 -3.26
C ALA A 166 6.15 7.49 -4.47
N MET A 167 7.03 7.36 -5.45
CA MET A 167 6.84 6.56 -6.65
C MET A 167 7.94 5.50 -6.71
N ILE A 168 7.55 4.23 -6.79
CA ILE A 168 8.48 3.14 -7.12
C ILE A 168 8.26 2.79 -8.58
N ALA A 169 9.30 2.92 -9.40
CA ALA A 169 9.23 2.58 -10.82
C ALA A 169 8.89 1.09 -11.03
N GLY A 170 8.35 0.75 -12.20
CA GLY A 170 8.10 -0.64 -12.57
C GLY A 170 9.39 -1.45 -12.68
N ALA A 171 9.26 -2.77 -12.63
CA ALA A 171 10.37 -3.73 -12.73
C ALA A 171 11.54 -3.43 -11.77
N SER A 172 11.24 -2.85 -10.61
CA SER A 172 12.22 -2.54 -9.57
C SER A 172 12.18 -3.59 -8.45
N ALA A 173 13.21 -3.64 -7.60
CA ALA A 173 13.19 -4.48 -6.40
C ALA A 173 13.65 -3.68 -5.18
N LEU A 174 12.72 -3.39 -4.27
CA LEU A 174 12.94 -2.49 -3.14
C LEU A 174 13.24 -3.27 -1.86
N SER A 175 14.30 -2.89 -1.14
CA SER A 175 14.73 -3.58 0.10
C SER A 175 14.95 -2.65 1.30
N GLN A 176 14.82 -1.35 1.09
CA GLN A 176 15.08 -0.28 2.07
C GLN A 176 13.97 0.78 1.99
N ASP A 177 13.88 1.64 2.99
CA ASP A 177 12.79 2.59 3.13
C ASP A 177 12.93 3.76 2.14
N ILE A 178 11.80 4.26 1.62
CA ILE A 178 11.78 5.36 0.64
C ILE A 178 11.19 6.61 1.29
N VAL A 179 11.96 7.69 1.27
CA VAL A 179 11.57 8.99 1.81
C VAL A 179 10.32 9.54 1.09
N PRO A 180 9.40 10.23 1.79
CA PRO A 180 8.26 10.89 1.17
C PRO A 180 8.64 11.70 -0.08
N PHE A 181 7.72 11.69 -1.05
CA PHE A 181 7.78 12.44 -2.30
C PHE A 181 8.95 12.06 -3.23
N CYS A 182 9.71 11.01 -2.92
CA CYS A 182 10.83 10.55 -3.75
C CYS A 182 10.38 9.55 -4.82
N LEU A 183 11.17 9.47 -5.89
CA LEU A 183 11.08 8.44 -6.91
C LEU A 183 12.25 7.47 -6.74
N ALA A 184 11.94 6.18 -6.64
CA ALA A 184 12.93 5.11 -6.56
C ALA A 184 12.83 4.15 -7.74
N GLU A 185 13.98 3.66 -8.20
CA GLU A 185 14.06 2.76 -9.35
C GLU A 185 15.30 1.86 -9.28
N GLY A 186 15.16 0.64 -9.79
CA GLY A 186 16.25 -0.28 -10.08
C GLY A 186 16.16 -1.60 -9.31
N ASN A 187 17.18 -2.43 -9.46
CA ASN A 187 17.31 -3.70 -8.73
C ASN A 187 18.78 -3.86 -8.27
N ARG A 188 19.14 -3.53 -7.02
CA ARG A 188 18.28 -2.98 -5.95
C ARG A 188 17.84 -1.53 -6.22
N ALA A 189 16.60 -1.20 -5.85
CA ALA A 189 16.02 0.12 -6.08
C ALA A 189 16.67 1.17 -5.17
N SER A 190 16.92 2.35 -5.73
CA SER A 190 17.46 3.51 -5.03
C SER A 190 16.76 4.79 -5.44
N ILE A 191 16.70 5.77 -4.54
CA ILE A 191 16.15 7.09 -4.82
C ILE A 191 16.92 7.73 -5.98
N ARG A 192 16.19 8.17 -7.01
CA ARG A 192 16.70 8.82 -8.22
C ARG A 192 16.43 10.31 -8.23
N SER A 193 15.24 10.71 -7.82
CA SER A 193 14.77 12.09 -7.86
C SER A 193 13.59 12.27 -6.91
N LEU A 194 13.00 13.46 -6.91
CA LEU A 194 11.62 13.63 -6.46
C LEU A 194 10.64 13.00 -7.47
N ASN A 195 9.48 12.56 -6.97
CA ASN A 195 8.29 12.25 -7.76
C ASN A 195 7.63 13.57 -8.23
N LEU A 196 8.30 14.26 -9.17
CA LEU A 196 7.84 15.56 -9.67
C LEU A 196 6.41 15.51 -10.25
N VAL A 197 6.01 14.38 -10.82
CA VAL A 197 4.67 14.19 -11.38
C VAL A 197 3.63 14.15 -10.26
N GLY A 198 3.86 13.35 -9.22
CA GLY A 198 2.94 13.24 -8.08
C GLY A 198 2.79 14.55 -7.31
N ILE A 199 3.92 15.22 -7.00
CA ILE A 199 3.89 16.47 -6.24
C ILE A 199 3.20 17.60 -7.01
N ARG A 200 3.43 17.75 -8.32
CA ARG A 200 2.82 18.82 -9.14
C ARG A 200 1.32 18.66 -9.34
N ARG A 201 0.79 17.45 -9.16
CA ARG A 201 -0.66 17.19 -9.18
C ARG A 201 -1.35 17.54 -7.87
N ARG A 202 -0.60 17.67 -6.78
CA ARG A 202 -1.13 17.80 -5.41
C ARG A 202 -0.80 19.12 -4.74
N PHE A 203 0.27 19.78 -5.15
CA PHE A 203 0.82 20.94 -4.45
C PHE A 203 1.06 22.11 -5.39
N GLU A 204 0.90 23.30 -4.84
CA GLU A 204 1.22 24.56 -5.49
C GLU A 204 2.72 24.70 -5.80
N LYS A 205 3.03 25.60 -6.73
CA LYS A 205 4.40 25.79 -7.25
C LYS A 205 5.43 26.07 -6.14
N ASP A 206 5.08 26.88 -5.15
CA ASP A 206 5.98 27.26 -4.05
C ASP A 206 6.34 26.05 -3.17
N GLU A 207 5.38 25.18 -2.90
CA GLU A 207 5.61 23.95 -2.12
C GLU A 207 6.48 22.95 -2.89
N VAL A 208 6.27 22.83 -4.21
CA VAL A 208 7.14 22.05 -5.09
C VAL A 208 8.58 22.57 -5.05
N GLU A 209 8.77 23.89 -4.99
CA GLU A 209 10.10 24.49 -4.86
C GLU A 209 10.74 24.22 -3.50
N TYR A 210 9.98 24.29 -2.40
CA TYR A 210 10.46 23.91 -1.07
C TYR A 210 10.92 22.46 -1.02
N LEU A 211 10.12 21.53 -1.55
CA LEU A 211 10.48 20.11 -1.63
C LEU A 211 11.75 19.89 -2.47
N ASN A 212 11.91 20.62 -3.58
CA ASN A 212 13.10 20.52 -4.42
C ASN A 212 14.36 21.00 -3.69
N LYS A 213 14.28 22.14 -2.98
CA LYS A 213 15.39 22.65 -2.16
C LYS A 213 15.74 21.66 -1.03
N ALA A 214 14.72 21.14 -0.34
CA ALA A 214 14.87 20.13 0.70
C ALA A 214 15.55 18.86 0.18
N TYR A 215 15.08 18.29 -0.93
CA TYR A 215 15.68 17.10 -1.55
C TYR A 215 17.17 17.31 -1.85
N LYS A 216 17.54 18.43 -2.49
CA LYS A 216 18.93 18.75 -2.78
C LYS A 216 19.77 18.88 -1.51
N PHE A 217 19.22 19.48 -0.45
CA PHE A 217 19.92 19.62 0.82
C PHE A 217 20.11 18.27 1.54
N LEU A 218 19.09 17.41 1.54
CA LEU A 218 19.12 16.11 2.20
C LEU A 218 20.15 15.17 1.55
N PHE A 219 20.14 15.10 0.21
CA PHE A 219 20.95 14.14 -0.55
C PHE A 219 22.29 14.70 -1.08
N LYS A 220 22.72 15.87 -0.60
CA LYS A 220 24.09 16.37 -0.84
C LYS A 220 25.13 15.55 -0.07
N SER A 221 26.41 15.88 -0.24
CA SER A 221 27.52 15.32 0.53
C SER A 221 27.29 15.40 2.05
N GLY A 222 27.73 14.37 2.78
CA GLY A 222 27.52 14.23 4.23
C GLY A 222 26.57 13.08 4.57
N THR A 223 26.19 12.97 5.83
CA THR A 223 25.25 11.91 6.26
C THR A 223 23.80 12.38 6.12
N LEU A 224 22.94 11.49 5.65
CA LEU A 224 21.52 11.80 5.43
C LEU A 224 20.80 12.17 6.73
N LYS A 225 21.16 11.54 7.86
CA LYS A 225 20.58 11.83 9.17
C LYS A 225 21.01 13.20 9.72
N GLU A 226 22.26 13.61 9.56
CA GLU A 226 22.70 14.96 9.97
C GLU A 226 22.00 16.03 9.15
N ASN A 227 21.95 15.86 7.82
CA ASN A 227 21.24 16.78 6.94
C ASN A 227 19.74 16.88 7.33
N ALA A 228 19.10 15.76 7.67
CA ALA A 228 17.71 15.77 8.12
C ALA A 228 17.51 16.51 9.45
N LYS A 229 18.43 16.39 10.41
CA LYS A 229 18.36 17.16 11.68
C LYS A 229 18.46 18.66 11.44
N ILE A 230 19.46 19.09 10.67
CA ILE A 230 19.67 20.51 10.35
C ILE A 230 18.44 21.07 9.63
N LEU A 231 17.96 20.37 8.59
CA LEU A 231 16.83 20.84 7.80
C LEU A 231 15.54 20.89 8.63
N LEU A 232 15.36 19.98 9.59
CA LEU A 232 14.18 19.96 10.45
C LEU A 232 14.05 21.21 11.34
N GLU A 233 15.17 21.78 11.80
CA GLU A 233 15.19 23.00 12.63
C GLU A 233 14.74 24.23 11.83
N GLU A 234 15.06 24.28 10.53
CA GLU A 234 14.76 25.41 9.65
C GLU A 234 13.47 25.24 8.81
N ALA A 235 12.92 24.02 8.75
CA ALA A 235 11.82 23.68 7.87
C ALA A 235 10.51 24.38 8.25
N LYS A 236 9.98 25.18 7.32
CA LYS A 236 8.63 25.80 7.42
C LYS A 236 7.52 24.92 6.86
N SER A 237 7.82 24.11 5.84
CA SER A 237 6.85 23.19 5.23
C SER A 237 6.70 21.91 6.06
N GLU A 238 5.46 21.53 6.36
CA GLU A 238 5.15 20.26 7.02
C GLU A 238 5.58 19.05 6.18
N ASN A 239 5.51 19.14 4.84
CA ASN A 239 5.98 18.06 3.96
C ASN A 239 7.50 17.87 4.05
N VAL A 240 8.26 18.96 4.17
CA VAL A 240 9.71 18.87 4.43
C VAL A 240 9.98 18.23 5.79
N LYS A 241 9.22 18.61 6.83
CA LYS A 241 9.32 17.97 8.15
C LYS A 241 9.02 16.48 8.10
N LYS A 242 8.03 16.04 7.30
CA LYS A 242 7.74 14.62 7.06
C LYS A 242 8.95 13.88 6.46
N MET A 243 9.60 14.45 5.44
CA MET A 243 10.82 13.88 4.86
C MET A 243 11.92 13.69 5.93
N CYS A 244 12.16 14.72 6.74
CA CYS A 244 13.19 14.68 7.78
C CYS A 244 12.88 13.64 8.87
N ARG A 245 11.66 13.62 9.42
CA ARG A 245 11.28 12.66 10.47
C ARG A 245 11.38 11.22 9.98
N PHE A 246 10.90 10.95 8.77
CA PHE A 246 11.02 9.64 8.14
C PHE A 246 12.47 9.15 8.05
N ILE A 247 13.39 10.03 7.63
CA ILE A 247 14.83 9.71 7.57
C ILE A 247 15.41 9.39 8.95
N LEU A 248 14.97 10.10 9.99
CA LEU A 248 15.49 9.90 11.35
C LEU A 248 15.00 8.58 11.95
N GLU A 249 13.76 8.20 11.64
CA GLU A 249 13.03 7.05 12.19
C GLU A 249 13.19 5.74 11.38
N THR A 250 13.82 5.79 10.21
CA THR A 250 14.07 4.60 9.37
C THR A 250 14.70 3.45 10.14
N LYS A 251 14.18 2.24 9.91
CA LYS A 251 14.67 0.99 10.50
C LYS A 251 15.43 0.13 9.50
N ARG A 252 15.17 0.29 8.20
CA ARG A 252 15.86 -0.45 7.12
C ARG A 252 16.90 0.39 6.36
N GLY A 253 17.06 1.66 6.74
CA GLY A 253 17.91 2.62 6.05
C GLY A 253 17.26 3.13 4.76
N ILE A 254 17.90 4.12 4.13
CA ILE A 254 17.43 4.79 2.91
C ILE A 254 18.39 4.47 1.75
N PRO A 255 17.91 3.95 0.60
CA PRO A 255 18.77 3.64 -0.53
C PRO A 255 19.00 4.89 -1.37
N VAL A 256 20.22 5.43 -1.33
CA VAL A 256 20.60 6.62 -2.11
C VAL A 256 21.39 6.20 -3.33
N TYR A 257 20.98 6.65 -4.53
CA TYR A 257 21.77 6.44 -5.73
C TYR A 257 23.04 7.29 -5.66
N LYS A 258 24.18 6.63 -5.52
CA LYS A 258 25.48 7.24 -5.83
C LYS A 258 25.72 6.95 -7.30
N GLY A 259 25.62 7.96 -8.15
CA GLY A 259 26.02 7.82 -9.55
C GLY A 259 27.38 7.16 -9.64
N LYS A 260 27.63 6.36 -10.69
CA LYS A 260 29.02 6.01 -11.03
C LYS A 260 29.78 7.33 -11.11
N ASN A 261 30.81 7.50 -10.30
CA ASN A 261 31.85 8.46 -10.61
C ASN A 261 32.35 8.05 -12.00
N ASN A 262 31.88 8.75 -13.03
CA ASN A 262 32.55 8.71 -14.31
C ASN A 262 33.88 9.42 -14.05
N GLY A 263 34.90 8.61 -13.80
CA GLY A 263 36.30 9.06 -13.85
C GLY A 263 36.65 9.54 -15.24
#